data_AF-A0A956NDB8-F1
#
_entry.id   AF-A0A956NDB8-F1
#
_cell.length_a   1.000
_cell.length_b   1.000
_cell.length_c   1.000
_cell.angle_alpha   90.00
_cell.angle_beta   90.00
_cell.angle_gamma   90.00
#
_symmetry.space_group_name_H-M   'P 1'
#
loop_
_entity.id
_entity.type
_entity.pdbx_description
1 polymer ?
#
loop_
_entity_poly.entity_id
_entity_poly.type
_entity_poly.pdbx_seq_one_letter_code
_entity_poly.pdbx_strand_id
1 'polypeptide(L)'
;PWLVTSKIRWALFCAITQRKFNRTLDWAPYYEVAAGGGTFEEKLDGYAKLADARLGKDEFEEFSAKQLPHLDEVAWEFFGTDAAKDAVRAKVKALFPEHEWEEFTELFFERIQEWRRAQKA
;
A
#
# COMPACT_ATOMS: atom_id res chain seq x y z
N PRO A 1 6.58 -3.67 5.22
CA PRO A 1 5.34 -4.25 5.78
C PRO A 1 4.08 -3.43 5.44
N TRP A 2 4.02 -2.14 5.79
CA TRP A 2 2.88 -1.26 5.49
C TRP A 2 2.43 -1.30 4.02
N LEU A 3 3.35 -1.18 3.06
CA LEU A 3 2.99 -1.21 1.64
C LEU A 3 2.32 -2.53 1.23
N VAL A 4 2.74 -3.66 1.79
CA VAL A 4 2.15 -4.98 1.50
C VAL A 4 0.74 -5.04 2.04
N THR A 5 0.52 -4.63 3.30
CA THR A 5 -0.83 -4.63 3.90
C THR A 5 -1.75 -3.65 3.19
N SER A 6 -1.29 -2.46 2.80
CA SER A 6 -2.06 -1.51 1.97
C SER A 6 -2.46 -2.10 0.62
N LYS A 7 -1.55 -2.82 -0.06
CA LYS A 7 -1.87 -3.51 -1.31
C LYS A 7 -2.91 -4.62 -1.12
N ILE A 8 -2.82 -5.37 -0.02
CA ILE A 8 -3.82 -6.41 0.32
C ILE A 8 -5.19 -5.76 0.53
N ARG A 9 -5.28 -4.69 1.35
CA ARG A 9 -6.52 -3.93 1.56
C ARG A 9 -7.13 -3.49 0.23
N TRP A 10 -6.32 -2.86 -0.62
CA TRP A 10 -6.78 -2.37 -1.92
C TRP A 10 -7.24 -3.48 -2.85
N ALA A 11 -6.49 -4.59 -2.92
CA ALA A 11 -6.85 -5.74 -3.75
C ALA A 11 -8.16 -6.38 -3.30
N LEU A 12 -8.34 -6.58 -1.99
CA LEU A 12 -9.56 -7.13 -1.41
C LEU A 12 -10.74 -6.20 -1.61
N PHE A 13 -10.56 -4.90 -1.38
CA PHE A 13 -11.59 -3.90 -1.65
C PHE A 13 -12.06 -3.94 -3.10
N CYS A 14 -11.13 -3.88 -4.06
CA CYS A 14 -11.45 -3.96 -5.48
C CYS A 14 -12.18 -5.25 -5.85
N ALA A 15 -11.72 -6.39 -5.32
CA ALA A 15 -12.30 -7.69 -5.61
C ALA A 15 -13.70 -7.86 -5.02
N ILE A 16 -13.94 -7.43 -3.78
CA ILE A 16 -15.23 -7.61 -3.10
C ILE A 16 -16.27 -6.62 -3.64
N THR A 17 -15.88 -5.37 -3.87
CA THR A 17 -16.78 -4.34 -4.42
C THR A 17 -16.97 -4.44 -5.93
N GLN A 18 -16.27 -5.37 -6.60
CA GLN A 18 -16.26 -5.50 -8.06
C GLN A 18 -15.96 -4.16 -8.74
N ARG A 19 -15.02 -3.39 -8.18
CA ARG A 19 -14.76 -2.01 -8.59
C ARG A 19 -14.36 -1.96 -10.06
N LYS A 20 -15.07 -1.16 -10.85
CA LYS A 20 -14.75 -0.95 -12.26
C LYS A 20 -13.37 -0.30 -12.41
N PHE A 21 -12.51 -0.91 -13.22
CA PHE A 21 -11.23 -0.31 -13.57
C PHE A 21 -11.42 0.75 -14.66
N ASN A 22 -11.11 2.01 -14.31
CA ASN A 22 -11.15 3.12 -15.25
C ASN A 22 -9.78 3.30 -15.91
N ARG A 23 -9.71 3.11 -17.23
CA ARG A 23 -8.45 3.12 -18.01
C ARG A 23 -7.80 4.50 -18.11
N THR A 24 -8.62 5.55 -18.09
CA THR A 24 -8.20 6.94 -18.17
C THR A 24 -8.47 7.64 -16.86
N LEU A 25 -7.68 8.66 -16.54
CA LEU A 25 -7.88 9.51 -15.37
C LEU A 25 -9.11 10.42 -15.51
N ASP A 26 -9.62 10.54 -16.73
CA ASP A 26 -10.67 11.48 -17.13
C ASP A 26 -10.18 12.90 -16.85
N TRP A 27 -9.30 13.41 -17.73
CA TRP A 27 -8.49 14.60 -17.46
C TRP A 27 -9.28 15.92 -17.41
N ALA A 28 -10.52 15.96 -17.91
CA ALA A 28 -11.31 17.19 -17.98
C ALA A 28 -11.47 17.91 -16.62
N PRO A 29 -11.91 17.25 -15.52
CA PRO A 29 -11.98 17.89 -14.20
C PRO A 29 -10.63 18.37 -13.66
N TYR A 30 -9.52 17.69 -14.02
CA TYR A 30 -8.18 18.15 -13.63
C TYR A 30 -7.81 19.44 -14.36
N TYR A 31 -8.15 19.56 -15.64
CA TYR A 31 -7.94 20.81 -16.38
C TYR A 31 -8.81 21.95 -15.87
N GLU A 32 -10.03 21.66 -15.40
CA GLU A 32 -10.90 22.66 -14.76
C GLU A 32 -10.26 23.21 -13.48
N VAL A 33 -9.71 22.34 -12.62
CA VAL A 33 -8.95 22.78 -11.42
C VAL A 33 -7.71 23.59 -11.81
N ALA A 34 -6.98 23.17 -12.86
CA ALA A 34 -5.79 23.86 -13.33
C ALA A 34 -6.11 25.27 -13.87
N ALA A 35 -7.18 25.39 -14.65
CA ALA A 35 -7.66 26.63 -15.25
C ALA A 35 -8.37 27.55 -14.24
N GLY A 36 -8.83 26.99 -13.12
CA GLY A 36 -9.41 27.75 -12.02
C GLY A 36 -8.46 28.81 -11.44
N GLY A 37 -9.04 29.87 -10.89
CA GLY A 37 -8.31 30.83 -10.05
C GLY A 37 -7.95 30.20 -8.70
N GLY A 38 -7.17 30.92 -7.89
CA GLY A 38 -6.79 30.50 -6.53
C GLY A 38 -5.29 30.25 -6.37
N THR A 39 -4.88 30.00 -5.13
CA THR A 39 -3.51 29.66 -4.78
C THR A 39 -3.16 28.24 -5.23
N PHE A 40 -1.87 27.89 -5.16
CA PHE A 40 -1.43 26.55 -5.48
C PHE A 40 -2.03 25.50 -4.51
N GLU A 41 -2.12 25.85 -3.24
CA GLU A 41 -2.69 25.02 -2.18
C GLU A 41 -4.17 24.72 -2.45
N GLU A 42 -4.96 25.73 -2.83
CA GLU A 42 -6.37 25.54 -3.19
C GLU A 42 -6.54 24.60 -4.40
N LYS A 43 -5.61 24.66 -5.36
CA LYS A 43 -5.59 23.72 -6.49
C LYS A 43 -5.23 22.30 -6.06
N LEU A 44 -4.27 22.14 -5.14
CA LEU A 44 -3.94 20.83 -4.56
C LEU A 44 -5.14 20.21 -3.85
N ASP A 45 -5.91 20.99 -3.09
CA ASP A 45 -7.15 20.52 -2.47
C ASP A 45 -8.19 20.09 -3.52
N GLY A 46 -8.27 20.82 -4.64
CA GLY A 46 -9.09 20.44 -5.79
C GLY A 46 -8.68 19.09 -6.38
N TYR A 47 -7.38 18.89 -6.64
CA TYR A 47 -6.88 17.61 -7.15
C TYR A 47 -7.05 16.46 -6.16
N ALA A 48 -6.86 16.71 -4.87
CA ALA A 48 -7.06 15.72 -3.81
C ALA A 48 -8.51 15.25 -3.77
N LYS A 49 -9.49 16.16 -3.85
CA LYS A 49 -10.92 15.80 -3.94
C LYS A 49 -11.23 14.93 -5.14
N LEU A 50 -10.67 15.22 -6.31
CA LEU A 50 -10.83 14.39 -7.51
C LEU A 50 -10.23 12.99 -7.31
N ALA A 51 -9.04 12.91 -6.69
CA ALA A 51 -8.40 11.64 -6.41
C ALA A 51 -9.18 10.81 -5.37
N ASP A 52 -9.66 11.43 -4.29
CA ASP A 52 -10.43 10.79 -3.22
C ASP A 52 -11.74 10.20 -3.77
N ALA A 53 -12.50 11.00 -4.52
CA ALA A 53 -13.74 10.55 -5.15
C ALA A 53 -13.47 9.44 -6.17
N ARG A 54 -12.41 9.61 -6.98
CA ARG A 54 -12.07 8.60 -7.98
C ARG A 54 -11.65 7.29 -7.33
N LEU A 55 -10.86 7.31 -6.26
CA LEU A 55 -10.38 6.10 -5.60
C LEU A 55 -11.43 5.49 -4.66
N GLY A 56 -12.50 6.21 -4.34
CA GLY A 56 -13.52 5.78 -3.39
C GLY A 56 -12.93 5.71 -1.98
N LYS A 57 -12.24 6.79 -1.57
CA LYS A 57 -11.47 6.83 -0.32
C LYS A 57 -12.33 6.50 0.89
N ASP A 58 -13.48 7.15 1.02
CA ASP A 58 -14.34 6.98 2.20
C ASP A 58 -14.89 5.55 2.27
N GLU A 59 -15.31 4.97 1.14
CA GLU A 59 -15.74 3.58 1.08
C GLU A 59 -14.60 2.60 1.35
N PHE A 60 -13.40 2.91 0.88
CA PHE A 60 -12.19 2.11 1.12
C PHE A 60 -11.78 2.14 2.59
N GLU A 61 -11.82 3.30 3.24
CA GLU A 61 -11.51 3.48 4.66
C GLU A 61 -12.54 2.75 5.52
N GLU A 62 -13.84 2.91 5.23
CA GLU A 62 -14.92 2.20 5.91
C GLU A 62 -14.79 0.67 5.73
N PHE A 63 -14.55 0.21 4.50
CA PHE A 63 -14.33 -1.21 4.21
C PHE A 63 -13.14 -1.75 4.98
N SER A 64 -12.01 -1.04 4.98
CA SER A 64 -10.79 -1.47 5.67
C SER A 64 -11.01 -1.57 7.18
N ALA A 65 -11.73 -0.62 7.77
CA ALA A 65 -12.05 -0.62 9.19
C ALA A 65 -13.02 -1.75 9.58
N LYS A 66 -14.06 -2.00 8.76
CA LYS A 66 -15.12 -2.97 9.10
C LYS A 66 -14.79 -4.41 8.71
N GLN A 67 -14.17 -4.60 7.55
CA GLN A 67 -13.98 -5.94 6.96
C GLN A 67 -12.59 -6.50 7.22
N LEU A 68 -11.60 -5.66 7.52
CA LEU A 68 -10.20 -6.07 7.74
C LEU A 68 -9.65 -5.67 9.12
N PRO A 69 -10.43 -5.76 10.23
CA PRO A 69 -9.99 -5.26 11.53
C PRO A 69 -8.75 -5.99 12.09
N HIS A 70 -8.56 -7.25 11.71
CA HIS A 70 -7.45 -8.09 12.19
C HIS A 70 -6.28 -8.19 11.20
N LEU A 71 -6.33 -7.49 10.06
CA LEU A 71 -5.32 -7.65 9.02
C LEU A 71 -3.90 -7.28 9.51
N ASP A 72 -3.77 -6.24 10.33
CA ASP A 72 -2.46 -5.83 10.84
C ASP A 72 -1.86 -6.88 11.79
N GLU A 73 -2.69 -7.51 12.63
CA GLU A 73 -2.27 -8.62 13.50
C GLU A 73 -1.83 -9.83 12.69
N VAL A 74 -2.64 -10.28 11.73
CA VAL A 74 -2.31 -11.40 10.83
C VAL A 74 -1.02 -11.12 10.05
N ALA A 75 -0.84 -9.90 9.54
CA ALA A 75 0.36 -9.51 8.85
C ALA A 75 1.57 -9.50 9.78
N TRP A 76 1.42 -8.96 11.00
CA TRP A 76 2.47 -8.95 12.01
C TRP A 76 2.93 -10.38 12.37
N GLU A 77 2.00 -11.32 12.51
CA GLU A 77 2.31 -12.73 12.76
C GLU A 77 3.04 -13.35 11.57
N PHE A 78 2.49 -13.18 10.35
CA PHE A 78 3.08 -13.72 9.13
C PHE A 78 4.52 -13.25 8.92
N PHE A 79 4.81 -11.96 9.11
CA PHE A 79 6.15 -11.40 8.96
C PHE A 79 7.17 -11.93 9.97
N GLY A 80 6.75 -12.68 10.98
CA GLY A 80 7.64 -13.39 11.90
C GLY A 80 8.00 -14.81 11.49
N THR A 81 7.42 -15.32 10.41
CA THR A 81 7.58 -16.72 10.00
C THR A 81 8.76 -16.94 9.06
N ASP A 82 9.23 -18.19 8.99
CA ASP A 82 10.24 -18.60 8.00
C ASP A 82 9.74 -18.40 6.56
N ALA A 83 8.43 -18.57 6.32
CA ALA A 83 7.84 -18.32 5.00
C ALA A 83 8.00 -16.85 4.55
N ALA A 84 7.93 -15.89 5.48
CA ALA A 84 8.21 -14.49 5.17
C ALA A 84 9.70 -14.27 4.87
N LYS A 85 10.59 -14.95 5.60
CA LYS A 85 12.04 -14.92 5.35
C LYS A 85 12.39 -15.52 3.99
N ASP A 86 11.76 -16.62 3.61
CA ASP A 86 11.92 -17.25 2.31
C ASP A 86 11.45 -16.35 1.17
N ALA A 87 10.35 -15.61 1.36
CA ALA A 87 9.88 -14.62 0.40
C ALA A 87 10.89 -13.47 0.22
N VAL A 88 11.52 -13.01 1.31
CA VAL A 88 12.63 -12.04 1.25
C VAL A 88 13.80 -12.63 0.47
N ARG A 89 14.22 -13.85 0.79
CA ARG A 89 15.32 -14.55 0.10
C ARG A 89 15.05 -14.67 -1.40
N ALA A 90 13.84 -15.07 -1.79
CA ALA A 90 13.45 -15.18 -3.19
C ALA A 90 13.59 -13.85 -3.93
N LYS A 91 13.23 -12.73 -3.28
CA LYS A 91 13.39 -11.40 -3.88
C LYS A 91 14.85 -10.96 -3.95
N VAL A 92 15.66 -11.29 -2.94
CA VAL A 92 17.11 -11.04 -2.94
C VAL A 92 17.79 -11.79 -4.09
N LYS A 93 17.49 -13.08 -4.26
CA LYS A 93 18.02 -13.90 -5.36
C LYS A 93 17.75 -13.32 -6.75
N ALA A 94 16.63 -12.61 -6.91
CA ALA A 94 16.24 -12.00 -8.17
C ALA A 94 16.94 -10.65 -8.45
N LEU A 95 17.60 -10.05 -7.46
CA LEU A 95 18.14 -8.68 -7.56
C LEU A 95 19.65 -8.60 -7.30
N PHE A 96 20.21 -9.53 -6.53
CA PHE A 96 21.60 -9.49 -6.08
C PHE A 96 22.38 -10.73 -6.56
N PRO A 97 23.72 -10.64 -6.73
CA PRO A 97 24.58 -11.77 -7.03
C PRO A 97 24.63 -12.80 -5.89
N GLU A 98 24.97 -14.05 -6.23
CA GLU A 98 24.86 -15.21 -5.33
C GLU A 98 25.60 -15.06 -3.99
N HIS A 99 26.80 -14.47 -4.01
CA HIS A 99 27.62 -14.30 -2.82
C HIS A 99 27.04 -13.31 -1.79
N GLU A 100 26.06 -12.48 -2.19
CA GLU A 100 25.41 -11.50 -1.31
C GLU A 100 24.06 -11.99 -0.79
N TRP A 101 23.59 -13.16 -1.23
CA TRP A 101 22.23 -13.62 -0.94
C TRP A 101 21.94 -13.78 0.54
N GLU A 102 22.87 -14.36 1.30
CA GLU A 102 22.67 -14.59 2.73
C GLU A 102 22.66 -13.26 3.50
N GLU A 103 23.69 -12.43 3.30
CA GLU A 103 23.83 -11.14 3.97
C GLU A 103 22.60 -10.25 3.74
N PHE A 104 22.14 -10.11 2.50
CA PHE A 104 20.97 -9.28 2.21
C PHE A 104 19.66 -9.92 2.63
N THR A 105 19.54 -11.24 2.64
CA THR A 105 18.35 -11.90 3.21
C THR A 105 18.22 -11.57 4.70
N GLU A 106 19.30 -11.74 5.46
CA GLU A 106 19.30 -11.41 6.89
C GLU A 106 19.07 -9.92 7.13
N LEU A 107 19.78 -9.03 6.40
CA LEU A 107 19.64 -7.59 6.55
C LEU A 107 18.19 -7.12 6.33
N PHE A 108 17.54 -7.56 5.25
CA PHE A 108 16.18 -7.12 4.95
C PHE A 108 15.15 -7.77 5.87
N PHE A 109 15.36 -9.03 6.25
CA PHE A 109 14.47 -9.69 7.20
C PHE A 109 14.57 -9.07 8.59
N GLU A 110 15.78 -8.71 9.06
CA GLU A 110 15.95 -8.06 10.35
C GLU A 110 15.28 -6.68 10.41
N ARG A 111 15.33 -5.89 9.33
CA ARG A 111 14.55 -4.64 9.24
C ARG A 111 13.04 -4.86 9.37
N ILE A 112 12.54 -6.00 8.90
CA ILE A 112 11.13 -6.38 9.12
C ILE A 112 10.92 -6.72 10.61
N GLN A 113 11.85 -7.42 11.25
CA GLN A 113 11.76 -7.73 12.69
C GLN A 113 11.85 -6.47 13.57
N GLU A 114 12.71 -5.50 13.23
CA GLU A 114 12.77 -4.19 13.88
C GLU A 114 11.42 -3.49 13.85
N TRP A 115 10.78 -3.42 12.66
CA TRP A 115 9.43 -2.89 12.53
C TRP A 115 8.42 -3.64 13.38
N ARG A 116 8.48 -4.99 13.42
CA ARG A 116 7.57 -5.81 14.26
C ARG A 116 7.71 -5.49 15.74
N ARG A 117 8.94 -5.29 16.22
CA ARG A 117 9.20 -4.92 17.62
C ARG A 117 8.68 -3.52 17.92
N ALA A 118 8.91 -2.56 17.03
CA ALA A 118 8.45 -1.18 17.19
C ALA A 118 6.92 -1.06 17.22
N GLN A 119 6.18 -1.90 16.50
CA GLN A 119 4.71 -1.88 16.52
C GLN A 119 4.08 -2.32 17.85
N LYS A 120 4.82 -3.06 18.69
CA LYS A 120 4.35 -3.54 20.00
C LYS A 120 4.83 -2.68 21.17
N ALA A 121 5.68 -1.69 20.92
CA ALA A 121 6.17 -0.74 21.91
C ALA A 121 5.22 0.45 22.04
#